data_AF-A0A7Y3HFR6-F1
#
_entry.id   AF-A0A7Y3HFR6-F1
#
_cell.length_a   1.000
_cell.length_b   1.000
_cell.length_c   1.000
_cell.angle_alpha   90.00
_cell.angle_beta   90.00
_cell.angle_gamma   90.00
#
_symmetry.space_group_name_H-M   'P 1'
#
loop_
_entity.id
_entity.type
_entity.pdbx_description
1 polymer ?
#
loop_
_entity_poly.entity_id
_entity_poly.type
_entity_poly.pdbx_seq_one_letter_code
_entity_poly.pdbx_strand_id
1 'polypeptide(L)' 'MFETLTNRMGGVFTRLRGKGRLSDSDVDEALREVRLALLEAD' A
#
# COMPACT_ATOMS: atom_id res chain seq x y z
N MET A 1 9.67 -12.38 -5.82
CA MET A 1 8.52 -12.45 -4.89
C MET A 1 8.69 -11.46 -3.74
N PHE A 2 9.62 -11.68 -2.80
CA PHE A 2 9.77 -10.83 -1.62
C PHE A 2 10.21 -9.39 -1.92
N GLU A 3 11.12 -9.19 -2.87
CA GLU A 3 11.57 -7.84 -3.28
C GLU A 3 10.44 -7.04 -3.96
N THR A 4 9.66 -7.71 -4.82
CA THR A 4 8.49 -7.13 -5.49
C THR A 4 7.41 -6.71 -4.47
N LEU A 5 7.12 -7.56 -3.49
CA LEU A 5 6.21 -7.25 -2.39
C LEU A 5 6.74 -6.06 -1.56
N THR A 6 8.03 -6.07 -1.22
CA THR A 6 8.68 -5.00 -0.45
C THR A 6 8.59 -3.66 -1.19
N ASN A 7 8.84 -3.64 -2.50
CA ASN A 7 8.73 -2.43 -3.31
C ASN A 7 7.29 -1.91 -3.39
N ARG A 8 6.30 -2.78 -3.56
CA ARG A 8 4.88 -2.39 -3.58
C ARG A 8 4.43 -1.83 -2.23
N MET A 9 4.73 -2.53 -1.14
CA MET A 9 4.43 -2.06 0.22
C MET A 9 5.09 -0.71 0.50
N GLY A 10 6.37 -0.54 0.13
CA GLY A 10 7.09 0.72 0.26
C GLY A 10 6.41 1.87 -0.49
N GLY A 11 5.91 1.62 -1.71
CA GLY A 11 5.14 2.58 -2.48
C GLY A 11 3.84 3.02 -1.80
N VAL A 12 3.07 2.05 -1.28
CA VAL A 12 1.82 2.33 -0.54
C VAL A 12 2.09 3.23 0.67
N PHE A 13 3.08 2.89 1.50
CA PHE A 13 3.39 3.68 2.69
C PHE A 13 3.99 5.05 2.37
N THR A 14 4.74 5.18 1.27
CA THR A 14 5.28 6.47 0.82
C THR A 14 4.15 7.45 0.47
N ARG A 15 3.10 6.98 -0.21
CA ARG A 15 1.93 7.81 -0.55
C ARG A 15 1.17 8.29 0.70
N LEU A 16 1.08 7.45 1.73
CA LEU A 16 0.40 7.79 2.98
C LEU A 16 1.19 8.79 3.84
N ARG A 17 2.53 8.63 3.92
CA ARG A 17 3.39 9.44 4.79
C ARG A 17 3.37 10.95 4.49
N GLY A 18 3.04 11.36 3.26
CA GLY A 18 3.06 12.78 2.85
C GLY A 18 1.79 13.57 3.13
N LYS A 19 0.69 12.92 3.57
CA LYS A 19 -0.64 13.56 3.59
C LYS A 19 -0.97 14.36 4.86
N GLY A 20 -0.19 14.22 5.94
CA GLY A 20 -0.41 14.93 7.21
C GLY A 20 -1.62 14.42 8.01
N ARG A 21 -2.78 14.30 7.38
CA ARG A 21 -3.96 13.59 7.90
C ARG A 21 -4.53 12.70 6.81
N LEU A 22 -4.83 11.45 7.15
CA LEU A 22 -5.47 10.51 6.23
C LEU A 22 -6.98 10.69 6.27
N SER A 23 -7.60 10.71 5.10
CA SER A 23 -9.03 10.55 4.92
C SER A 23 -9.38 9.05 4.86
N ASP A 24 -10.65 8.72 5.06
CA ASP A 24 -11.13 7.34 4.94
C ASP A 24 -10.86 6.78 3.54
N SER A 25 -11.00 7.60 2.50
CA SER A 25 -10.66 7.20 1.13
C SER A 25 -9.18 6.87 0.93
N ASP A 26 -8.27 7.57 1.61
CA ASP A 26 -6.83 7.28 1.52
C ASP A 26 -6.50 5.92 2.12
N VAL A 27 -7.17 5.59 3.23
CA VAL A 27 -7.00 4.33 3.93
C VAL A 27 -7.59 3.19 3.11
N ASP A 28 -8.80 3.35 2.59
CA ASP A 28 -9.47 2.33 1.77
C ASP A 28 -8.68 2.00 0.50
N GLU A 29 -8.14 3.00 -0.18
CA GLU A 29 -7.31 2.81 -1.37
C GLU A 29 -6.03 2.03 -1.03
N ALA A 30 -5.32 2.45 0.03
CA ALA A 30 -4.11 1.78 0.46
C ALA A 30 -4.37 0.33 0.88
N LEU A 31 -5.44 0.06 1.62
CA LEU A 31 -5.81 -1.30 2.04
C LEU A 31 -6.17 -2.19 0.85
N ARG A 32 -6.82 -1.63 -0.18
CA ARG A 32 -7.10 -2.36 -1.43
C ARG A 32 -5.80 -2.76 -2.14
N GLU A 33 -4.83 -1.85 -2.24
CA GLU A 33 -3.52 -2.16 -2.82
C GLU A 33 -2.73 -3.19 -2.01
N VAL A 34 -2.74 -3.08 -0.68
CA VAL A 34 -2.13 -4.06 0.23
C VAL A 34 -2.71 -5.45 -0.04
N ARG A 35 -4.03 -5.55 -0.14
CA ARG A 35 -4.71 -6.82 -0.43
C ARG A 35 -4.28 -7.40 -1.78
N LEU A 36 -4.23 -6.57 -2.83
CA LEU A 36 -3.79 -7.02 -4.16
C LEU A 36 -2.33 -7.47 -4.14
N ALA A 37 -1.44 -6.71 -3.50
CA ALA A 37 -0.03 -7.04 -3.41
C ALA A 37 0.20 -8.38 -2.69
N LEU A 38 -0.59 -8.69 -1.65
CA LEU A 38 -0.52 -9.97 -0.95
C LEU A 38 -1.07 -11.14 -1.78
N LEU A 39 -2.13 -10.91 -2.56
CA LEU A 39 -2.70 -11.93 -3.45
C LEU A 39 -1.82 -12.22 -4.68
N GLU A 40 -1.15 -11.20 -5.21
CA GLU A 40 -0.20 -11.35 -6.33
C GLU A 40 1.13 -11.96 -5.86
N ALA A 41 1.43 -11.86 -4.57
CA ALA A 41 2.61 -12.43 -3.94
C ALA A 41 2.35 -13.83 -3.37
N ASP A 42 1.29 -14.52 -3.80
CA ASP A 42 1.13 -15.98 -3.61
C ASP A 42 2.38 -16.75 -4.13
#